data_AF-A0A8K0P3I2-F1
#
_entry.id   AF-A0A8K0P3I2-F1
#
_cell.length_a   1.000
_cell.length_b   1.000
_cell.length_c   1.000
_cell.angle_alpha   90.00
_cell.angle_beta   90.00
_cell.angle_gamma   90.00
#
_symmetry.space_group_name_H-M   'P 1'
#
loop_
_entity.id
_entity.type
_entity.pdbx_description
1 polymer ?
#
loop_
_entity_poly.entity_id
_entity_poly.type
_entity_poly.pdbx_seq_one_letter_code
_entity_poly.pdbx_strand_id
1 'polypeptide(L)'
;MAAQIEAKEIRIPVPWGFIAGLTKMAQFYTLTAKAWGNPLGYPILAVHGRMDNAASFDNLAPLLPGKFLIVAIDLPGHGFSSYFPDGFSYQFMDLVLSVKRVVDHFKWESLYYIGHSIGGIIGSFFAAMYPELVKKLVMVDATKPFTFPINVLTEVLRASCEKVVEIERRVKKTVPPVYTEDEIVDLLISKRSTELSKKSAKMLLCRSLRPQGDGKFTIGSDQRMKYMVYAPLSDEQLCEILRSIQCELLLLQAKESAAFFELGGGPAVLEVFKQSCSYFQYVALDGNHDVHMDYPERVAPVVTEYLLRRKIWGDPKAPTILGVHGLQDNSSSFDRLAPMLLKPNVSFSFLAIDLPGHGLSSHFPPGRLLYLMDLVSAVYRVIDWVSLTKGKKQLFYVGHSLGGQIGLHVAALFPECIDKLVIIDALMPRPIETSRFIDYFKKNHSKLEDMEKKLEASTPPLYTYEEALEKIRARFHGNLSVEVGKVILARNSKPFGDKISFTMDQRLKFVVYPPLNELQQMTLFSKISCPVLMIVAEETVRIGRRLYAQHTKLFRFCSTSCDVYPVEGHHDVHLEHPDRVCPLICQFLFSPKSSL
;
A
#
# COMPACT_ATOMS: atom_id res chain seq x y z
N MET A 1 -20.70 -7.65 13.28
CA MET A 1 -19.42 -7.91 13.99
C MET A 1 -18.40 -8.36 12.97
N ALA A 2 -17.27 -7.66 12.83
CA ALA A 2 -16.18 -8.21 12.03
C ALA A 2 -15.57 -9.40 12.78
N ALA A 3 -15.34 -10.52 12.10
CA ALA A 3 -14.61 -11.64 12.70
C ALA A 3 -13.20 -11.14 13.08
N GLN A 4 -12.84 -11.26 14.37
CA GLN A 4 -11.48 -10.95 14.80
C GLN A 4 -10.51 -11.87 14.06
N ILE A 5 -9.62 -11.28 13.28
CA ILE A 5 -8.50 -12.01 12.67
C ILE A 5 -7.51 -12.31 13.81
N GLU A 6 -7.66 -13.47 14.44
CA GLU A 6 -6.78 -13.90 15.52
C GLU A 6 -5.34 -14.06 15.02
N ALA A 7 -4.40 -13.56 15.81
CA ALA A 7 -2.98 -13.63 15.49
C ALA A 7 -2.46 -15.07 15.63
N LYS A 8 -1.66 -15.53 14.65
CA LYS A 8 -0.96 -16.82 14.75
C LYS A 8 0.48 -16.62 15.22
N GLU A 9 0.92 -17.43 16.17
CA GLU A 9 2.33 -17.47 16.60
C GLU A 9 3.20 -18.24 15.58
N ILE A 10 4.36 -17.69 15.26
CA ILE A 10 5.38 -18.28 14.39
C ILE A 10 6.71 -18.33 15.15
N ARG A 11 7.53 -19.36 14.89
CA ARG A 11 8.87 -19.55 15.46
C ARG A 11 9.91 -19.69 14.34
N ILE A 12 10.91 -18.82 14.34
CA ILE A 12 11.93 -18.68 13.29
C ILE A 12 13.29 -19.08 13.86
N PRO A 13 13.98 -20.12 13.34
CA PRO A 13 15.23 -20.61 13.90
C PRO A 13 16.39 -19.61 13.74
N VAL A 14 17.23 -19.47 14.78
CA VAL A 14 18.43 -18.60 14.76
C VAL A 14 19.69 -19.27 15.35
N PRO A 15 20.90 -18.98 14.85
CA PRO A 15 22.12 -19.73 15.18
C PRO A 15 22.79 -19.51 16.57
N TRP A 16 22.17 -18.87 17.59
CA TRP A 16 22.86 -18.42 18.83
C TRP A 16 22.26 -18.88 20.20
N GLY A 17 22.35 -20.18 20.59
CA GLY A 17 21.86 -20.72 21.91
C GLY A 17 22.91 -20.79 23.06
N PHE A 18 22.65 -21.31 24.28
CA PHE A 18 21.47 -21.97 24.91
C PHE A 18 21.37 -21.60 26.45
N ILE A 19 20.21 -21.82 27.14
CA ILE A 19 19.95 -22.07 28.62
C ILE A 19 18.89 -21.13 29.29
N ALA A 20 17.93 -21.53 30.15
CA ALA A 20 17.12 -22.76 30.33
C ALA A 20 15.99 -22.61 31.42
N GLY A 21 14.99 -23.52 31.40
CA GLY A 21 14.06 -23.85 32.52
C GLY A 21 12.63 -24.13 32.01
N LEU A 22 12.02 -25.32 32.09
CA LEU A 22 12.34 -26.61 32.76
C LEU A 22 12.19 -27.81 31.78
N THR A 23 12.95 -28.89 32.01
CA THR A 23 12.81 -30.28 31.51
C THR A 23 12.51 -30.58 30.02
N LYS A 24 13.51 -31.17 29.35
CA LYS A 24 13.48 -32.14 28.21
C LYS A 24 12.30 -32.07 27.21
N MET A 25 12.57 -31.55 26.01
CA MET A 25 12.53 -32.27 24.70
C MET A 25 12.82 -31.30 23.53
N ALA A 26 13.60 -31.77 22.53
CA ALA A 26 13.90 -31.16 21.20
C ALA A 26 14.32 -29.66 21.11
N GLN A 27 15.50 -29.38 20.52
CA GLN A 27 16.22 -28.10 20.64
C GLN A 27 16.20 -27.25 19.36
N PHE A 28 15.65 -26.03 19.38
CA PHE A 28 16.02 -24.93 18.46
C PHE A 28 15.79 -23.55 19.11
N TYR A 29 16.65 -22.58 18.81
CA TYR A 29 16.54 -21.18 19.22
C TYR A 29 15.62 -20.42 18.29
N THR A 30 14.72 -19.59 18.83
CA THR A 30 13.67 -18.96 18.02
C THR A 30 13.56 -17.46 18.22
N LEU A 31 13.43 -16.73 17.11
CA LEU A 31 12.67 -15.49 17.08
C LEU A 31 11.18 -15.85 17.01
N THR A 32 10.34 -15.17 17.79
CA THR A 32 8.88 -15.36 17.77
C THR A 32 8.19 -14.23 17.04
N ALA A 33 7.06 -14.53 16.39
CA ALA A 33 6.30 -13.53 15.65
C ALA A 33 4.79 -13.78 15.74
N LYS A 34 4.01 -12.71 15.65
CA LYS A 34 2.55 -12.72 15.51
C LYS A 34 2.18 -12.43 14.06
N ALA A 35 1.25 -13.19 13.48
CA ALA A 35 0.84 -13.02 12.09
C ALA A 35 -0.67 -12.79 11.89
N TRP A 36 -1.02 -11.86 11.00
CA TRP A 36 -2.39 -11.50 10.62
C TRP A 36 -2.58 -11.43 9.10
N GLY A 37 -3.84 -11.48 8.67
CA GLY A 37 -4.24 -11.25 7.28
C GLY A 37 -4.16 -12.51 6.42
N ASN A 38 -3.92 -12.33 5.12
CA ASN A 38 -3.89 -13.40 4.13
C ASN A 38 -2.49 -14.06 4.09
N PRO A 39 -2.35 -15.38 4.33
CA PRO A 39 -1.06 -16.09 4.22
C PRO A 39 -0.42 -16.06 2.83
N LEU A 40 -1.21 -15.80 1.77
CA LEU A 40 -0.73 -15.60 0.39
C LEU A 40 -0.68 -14.11 0.00
N GLY A 41 -0.89 -13.21 0.97
CA GLY A 41 -0.82 -11.77 0.78
C GLY A 41 0.62 -11.27 0.64
N TYR A 42 0.78 -10.10 0.02
CA TYR A 42 2.09 -9.45 -0.04
C TYR A 42 2.61 -9.16 1.39
N PRO A 43 3.88 -9.46 1.70
CA PRO A 43 4.36 -9.48 3.08
C PRO A 43 4.62 -8.07 3.64
N ILE A 44 4.28 -7.91 4.91
CA ILE A 44 4.57 -6.74 5.74
C ILE A 44 5.28 -7.22 6.99
N LEU A 45 6.54 -6.82 7.18
CA LEU A 45 7.28 -7.04 8.41
C LEU A 45 7.02 -5.88 9.38
N ALA A 46 6.56 -6.19 10.59
CA ALA A 46 6.33 -5.21 11.65
C ALA A 46 7.36 -5.37 12.79
N VAL A 47 7.97 -4.26 13.23
CA VAL A 47 9.08 -4.26 14.21
C VAL A 47 8.85 -3.19 15.29
N HIS A 48 8.88 -3.61 16.55
CA HIS A 48 8.46 -2.83 17.71
C HIS A 48 9.54 -1.89 18.28
N GLY A 49 9.14 -1.03 19.23
CA GLY A 49 10.02 -0.14 19.99
C GLY A 49 10.94 -0.86 20.99
N ARG A 50 11.85 -0.12 21.64
CA ARG A 50 12.85 -0.70 22.55
C ARG A 50 12.17 -1.07 23.88
N MET A 51 12.41 -2.29 24.37
CA MET A 51 11.73 -2.91 25.53
C MET A 51 10.25 -3.29 25.30
N ASP A 52 9.75 -3.17 24.08
CA ASP A 52 8.42 -3.66 23.67
C ASP A 52 8.45 -5.13 23.23
N ASN A 53 7.46 -5.55 22.45
CA ASN A 53 7.36 -6.87 21.83
C ASN A 53 6.31 -6.82 20.69
N ALA A 54 6.08 -7.92 19.98
CA ALA A 54 5.16 -8.01 18.85
C ALA A 54 3.70 -7.63 19.18
N ALA A 55 3.27 -7.67 20.46
CA ALA A 55 1.94 -7.23 20.86
C ALA A 55 1.72 -5.72 20.71
N SER A 56 2.80 -4.95 20.47
CA SER A 56 2.72 -3.54 20.07
C SER A 56 1.88 -3.31 18.79
N PHE A 57 1.68 -4.34 17.97
CA PHE A 57 0.86 -4.25 16.76
C PHE A 57 -0.55 -4.86 16.90
N ASP A 58 -0.93 -5.39 18.06
CA ASP A 58 -2.22 -6.08 18.26
C ASP A 58 -3.43 -5.16 18.01
N ASN A 59 -3.31 -3.87 18.31
CA ASN A 59 -4.36 -2.87 18.05
C ASN A 59 -4.36 -2.34 16.60
N LEU A 60 -3.19 -2.25 15.95
CA LEU A 60 -3.07 -1.69 14.59
C LEU A 60 -3.28 -2.74 13.49
N ALA A 61 -2.63 -3.91 13.59
CA ALA A 61 -2.60 -4.90 12.51
C ALA A 61 -4.00 -5.38 12.06
N PRO A 62 -4.99 -5.60 12.95
CA PRO A 62 -6.35 -5.96 12.53
C PRO A 62 -7.11 -4.86 11.78
N LEU A 63 -6.67 -3.60 11.85
CA LEU A 63 -7.28 -2.47 11.13
C LEU A 63 -6.65 -2.22 9.75
N LEU A 64 -5.52 -2.87 9.44
CA LEU A 64 -4.87 -2.78 8.14
C LEU A 64 -5.53 -3.73 7.12
N PRO A 65 -5.35 -3.52 5.80
CA PRO A 65 -6.07 -4.30 4.80
C PRO A 65 -5.72 -5.78 4.84
N GLY A 66 -6.69 -6.63 5.15
CA GLY A 66 -6.52 -8.10 5.30
C GLY A 66 -6.03 -8.87 4.06
N LYS A 67 -5.74 -8.19 2.95
CA LYS A 67 -5.11 -8.76 1.76
C LYS A 67 -3.59 -8.97 1.90
N PHE A 68 -2.97 -8.37 2.92
CA PHE A 68 -1.54 -8.49 3.21
C PHE A 68 -1.26 -9.64 4.18
N LEU A 69 -0.03 -10.14 4.19
CA LEU A 69 0.50 -10.98 5.27
C LEU A 69 1.28 -10.08 6.23
N ILE A 70 0.73 -9.76 7.40
CA ILE A 70 1.44 -8.96 8.41
C ILE A 70 2.12 -9.90 9.38
N VAL A 71 3.42 -9.74 9.60
CA VAL A 71 4.22 -10.51 10.57
C VAL A 71 4.92 -9.53 11.50
N ALA A 72 4.47 -9.41 12.75
CA ALA A 72 5.16 -8.65 13.79
C ALA A 72 6.15 -9.55 14.55
N ILE A 73 7.44 -9.22 14.53
CA ILE A 73 8.46 -10.00 15.23
C ILE A 73 8.73 -9.46 16.63
N ASP A 74 9.05 -10.35 17.56
CA ASP A 74 9.79 -10.01 18.77
C ASP A 74 11.29 -9.92 18.43
N LEU A 75 11.93 -8.77 18.68
CA LEU A 75 13.39 -8.64 18.53
C LEU A 75 14.15 -9.54 19.53
N PRO A 76 15.42 -9.89 19.26
CA PRO A 76 16.28 -10.55 20.25
C PRO A 76 16.19 -9.89 21.63
N GLY A 77 16.07 -10.69 22.69
CA GLY A 77 15.92 -10.16 24.06
C GLY A 77 14.51 -9.67 24.45
N HIS A 78 13.51 -9.75 23.57
CA HIS A 78 12.15 -9.20 23.80
C HIS A 78 11.05 -10.27 23.68
N GLY A 79 9.87 -10.01 24.26
CA GLY A 79 8.68 -10.85 24.10
C GLY A 79 8.92 -12.33 24.44
N PHE A 80 8.72 -13.22 23.46
CA PHE A 80 9.08 -14.64 23.56
C PHE A 80 10.34 -15.00 22.73
N SER A 81 11.02 -14.01 22.15
CA SER A 81 12.24 -14.21 21.39
C SER A 81 13.42 -14.54 22.31
N SER A 82 14.34 -15.32 21.76
CA SER A 82 15.56 -15.71 22.47
C SER A 82 16.47 -14.51 22.75
N TYR A 83 17.21 -14.58 23.86
CA TYR A 83 18.25 -13.61 24.19
C TYR A 83 19.52 -13.88 23.36
N PHE A 84 20.42 -12.90 23.23
CA PHE A 84 21.80 -13.20 22.81
C PHE A 84 22.56 -13.99 23.91
N PRO A 85 23.60 -14.76 23.57
CA PRO A 85 24.40 -15.49 24.56
C PRO A 85 25.04 -14.57 25.61
N ASP A 86 25.43 -15.14 26.74
CA ASP A 86 26.17 -14.44 27.80
C ASP A 86 27.49 -13.86 27.27
N GLY A 87 27.84 -12.63 27.68
CA GLY A 87 29.03 -11.91 27.20
C GLY A 87 28.86 -11.22 25.84
N PHE A 88 27.70 -11.38 25.17
CA PHE A 88 27.33 -10.54 24.04
C PHE A 88 26.52 -9.32 24.50
N SER A 89 26.91 -8.15 23.99
CA SER A 89 26.15 -6.90 24.08
C SER A 89 25.14 -6.80 22.94
N TYR A 90 24.03 -6.09 23.14
CA TYR A 90 23.09 -5.78 22.07
C TYR A 90 23.61 -4.61 21.22
N GLN A 91 24.21 -4.94 20.07
CA GLN A 91 24.59 -3.95 19.05
C GLN A 91 23.38 -3.62 18.17
N PHE A 92 23.21 -2.36 17.79
CA PHE A 92 22.16 -1.93 16.88
C PHE A 92 22.18 -2.70 15.54
N MET A 93 23.37 -2.94 14.98
CA MET A 93 23.52 -3.66 13.72
C MET A 93 23.14 -5.16 13.81
N ASP A 94 23.25 -5.78 14.98
CA ASP A 94 22.80 -7.17 15.18
C ASP A 94 21.27 -7.29 15.12
N LEU A 95 20.54 -6.21 15.45
CA LEU A 95 19.08 -6.13 15.28
C LEU A 95 18.70 -5.98 13.80
N VAL A 96 19.43 -5.14 13.04
CA VAL A 96 19.27 -5.03 11.57
C VAL A 96 19.56 -6.38 10.89
N LEU A 97 20.61 -7.09 11.32
CA LEU A 97 20.93 -8.43 10.82
C LEU A 97 19.87 -9.47 11.23
N SER A 98 19.25 -9.32 12.39
CA SER A 98 18.13 -10.17 12.83
C SER A 98 16.89 -9.98 11.94
N VAL A 99 16.60 -8.74 11.52
CA VAL A 99 15.57 -8.46 10.49
C VAL A 99 15.90 -9.15 9.16
N LYS A 100 17.15 -9.08 8.67
CA LYS A 100 17.57 -9.79 7.45
C LYS A 100 17.33 -11.30 7.54
N ARG A 101 17.67 -11.92 8.69
CA ARG A 101 17.46 -13.36 8.94
C ARG A 101 15.99 -13.77 8.93
N VAL A 102 15.08 -12.89 9.38
CA VAL A 102 13.62 -13.10 9.28
C VAL A 102 13.17 -13.10 7.81
N VAL A 103 13.61 -12.11 7.03
CA VAL A 103 13.28 -11.98 5.60
C VAL A 103 13.80 -13.19 4.81
N ASP A 104 15.01 -13.65 5.11
CA ASP A 104 15.62 -14.83 4.49
C ASP A 104 14.91 -16.13 4.87
N HIS A 105 14.46 -16.27 6.11
CA HIS A 105 13.71 -17.45 6.56
C HIS A 105 12.40 -17.62 5.78
N PHE A 106 11.65 -16.53 5.59
CA PHE A 106 10.43 -16.54 4.78
C PHE A 106 10.67 -16.53 3.27
N LYS A 107 11.94 -16.39 2.82
CA LYS A 107 12.35 -16.30 1.41
C LYS A 107 11.63 -15.18 0.67
N TRP A 108 11.41 -14.03 1.33
CA TRP A 108 10.76 -12.90 0.70
C TRP A 108 11.73 -12.14 -0.21
N GLU A 109 11.49 -12.22 -1.52
CA GLU A 109 12.22 -11.45 -2.54
C GLU A 109 11.96 -9.94 -2.42
N SER A 110 10.83 -9.55 -1.82
CA SER A 110 10.56 -8.17 -1.40
C SER A 110 9.44 -8.10 -0.37
N LEU A 111 9.37 -6.99 0.37
CA LEU A 111 8.38 -6.75 1.42
C LEU A 111 8.04 -5.26 1.60
N TYR A 112 6.97 -4.98 2.33
CA TYR A 112 6.77 -3.72 3.03
C TYR A 112 7.25 -3.85 4.48
N TYR A 113 7.61 -2.73 5.09
CA TYR A 113 8.12 -2.67 6.46
C TYR A 113 7.34 -1.63 7.28
N ILE A 114 6.97 -1.95 8.51
CA ILE A 114 6.38 -1.02 9.48
C ILE A 114 7.21 -1.08 10.77
N GLY A 115 7.81 0.03 11.16
CA GLY A 115 8.65 0.10 12.36
C GLY A 115 8.23 1.21 13.30
N HIS A 116 8.02 0.86 14.58
CA HIS A 116 7.79 1.85 15.64
C HIS A 116 9.09 2.19 16.36
N SER A 117 9.36 3.47 16.63
CA SER A 117 10.48 3.93 17.44
C SER A 117 11.81 3.33 16.94
N ILE A 118 12.53 2.55 17.75
CA ILE A 118 13.75 1.87 17.29
C ILE A 118 13.52 0.91 16.13
N GLY A 119 12.36 0.26 16.05
CA GLY A 119 11.96 -0.58 14.91
C GLY A 119 11.90 0.22 13.61
N GLY A 120 11.49 1.51 13.67
CA GLY A 120 11.51 2.43 12.53
C GLY A 120 12.94 2.77 12.10
N ILE A 121 13.84 3.01 13.06
CA ILE A 121 15.26 3.30 12.81
C ILE A 121 16.01 2.05 12.27
N ILE A 122 15.69 0.86 12.78
CA ILE A 122 16.16 -0.42 12.21
C ILE A 122 15.68 -0.56 10.75
N GLY A 123 14.42 -0.15 10.49
CA GLY A 123 13.82 -0.18 9.16
C GLY A 123 14.50 0.73 8.14
N SER A 124 14.90 1.94 8.53
CA SER A 124 15.62 2.86 7.64
C SER A 124 17.03 2.36 7.29
N PHE A 125 17.76 1.80 8.27
CA PHE A 125 19.04 1.13 8.01
C PHE A 125 18.88 -0.13 7.14
N PHE A 126 17.86 -0.95 7.40
CA PHE A 126 17.58 -2.14 6.60
C PHE A 126 17.22 -1.78 5.15
N ALA A 127 16.39 -0.76 4.93
CA ALA A 127 16.02 -0.27 3.60
C ALA A 127 17.19 0.41 2.86
N ALA A 128 18.14 1.02 3.57
CA ALA A 128 19.36 1.57 3.00
C ALA A 128 20.36 0.48 2.58
N MET A 129 20.50 -0.58 3.38
CA MET A 129 21.45 -1.68 3.13
C MET A 129 20.93 -2.70 2.10
N TYR A 130 19.61 -2.88 2.02
CA TYR A 130 18.94 -3.84 1.12
C TYR A 130 17.79 -3.16 0.34
N PRO A 131 18.08 -2.12 -0.47
CA PRO A 131 17.08 -1.33 -1.19
C PRO A 131 16.27 -2.14 -2.21
N GLU A 132 16.76 -3.32 -2.62
CA GLU A 132 16.05 -4.27 -3.45
C GLU A 132 14.89 -4.96 -2.72
N LEU A 133 15.00 -5.17 -1.40
CA LEU A 133 14.00 -5.91 -0.61
C LEU A 133 12.83 -5.03 -0.17
N VAL A 134 13.09 -3.83 0.36
CA VAL A 134 12.04 -2.96 0.91
C VAL A 134 11.39 -2.15 -0.21
N LYS A 135 10.07 -2.28 -0.41
CA LYS A 135 9.31 -1.49 -1.40
C LYS A 135 8.58 -0.28 -0.79
N LYS A 136 8.14 -0.42 0.46
CA LYS A 136 7.52 0.65 1.26
C LYS A 136 8.01 0.55 2.70
N LEU A 137 8.37 1.68 3.30
CA LEU A 137 8.78 1.81 4.69
C LEU A 137 7.83 2.75 5.42
N VAL A 138 7.15 2.26 6.46
CA VAL A 138 6.39 3.07 7.41
C VAL A 138 7.20 3.19 8.69
N MET A 139 7.55 4.41 9.06
CA MET A 139 8.17 4.76 10.33
C MET A 139 7.12 5.41 11.23
N VAL A 140 6.90 4.85 12.43
CA VAL A 140 5.98 5.37 13.44
C VAL A 140 6.80 5.92 14.60
N ASP A 141 6.73 7.23 14.79
CA ASP A 141 7.41 7.98 15.85
C ASP A 141 8.92 7.67 15.99
N ALA A 142 9.63 7.74 14.87
CA ALA A 142 11.03 7.36 14.74
C ALA A 142 11.86 8.46 14.04
N THR A 143 13.03 8.78 14.61
CA THR A 143 13.95 9.82 14.14
C THR A 143 15.16 9.22 13.41
N LYS A 144 16.29 9.13 14.12
CA LYS A 144 17.60 8.63 13.71
C LYS A 144 18.31 8.04 14.95
N PRO A 145 19.37 7.22 14.80
CA PRO A 145 20.24 6.92 15.93
C PRO A 145 20.97 8.19 16.39
N PHE A 146 21.56 8.13 17.59
CA PHE A 146 22.47 9.17 18.06
C PHE A 146 23.70 9.24 17.14
N THR A 147 24.11 10.47 16.82
CA THR A 147 25.34 10.78 16.07
C THR A 147 26.33 11.51 16.98
N PHE A 148 27.61 11.42 16.65
CA PHE A 148 28.69 11.94 17.50
C PHE A 148 29.71 12.73 16.66
N PRO A 149 30.18 13.90 17.15
CA PRO A 149 31.32 14.60 16.54
C PRO A 149 32.58 13.72 16.52
N ILE A 150 33.35 13.79 15.43
CA ILE A 150 34.54 12.96 15.25
C ILE A 150 35.59 13.14 16.36
N ASN A 151 35.65 14.33 16.97
CA ASN A 151 36.60 14.67 18.04
C ASN A 151 36.25 14.09 19.41
N VAL A 152 35.13 13.39 19.57
CA VAL A 152 34.76 12.67 20.82
C VAL A 152 34.60 11.15 20.62
N LEU A 153 35.02 10.63 19.45
CA LEU A 153 34.81 9.23 19.06
C LEU A 153 35.43 8.24 20.05
N THR A 154 36.64 8.51 20.55
CA THR A 154 37.36 7.61 21.46
C THR A 154 36.70 7.56 22.83
N GLU A 155 36.22 8.70 23.33
CA GLU A 155 35.48 8.84 24.58
C GLU A 155 34.15 8.09 24.52
N VAL A 156 33.40 8.25 23.43
CA VAL A 156 32.13 7.55 23.20
C VAL A 156 32.32 6.03 23.15
N LEU A 157 33.35 5.57 22.43
CA LEU A 157 33.69 4.14 22.36
C LEU A 157 34.08 3.57 23.73
N ARG A 158 34.96 4.25 24.48
CA ARG A 158 35.33 3.85 25.86
C ARG A 158 34.10 3.78 26.75
N ALA A 159 33.29 4.84 26.79
CA ALA A 159 32.09 4.91 27.62
C ALA A 159 31.10 3.79 27.27
N SER A 160 30.95 3.45 26.00
CA SER A 160 30.09 2.33 25.56
C SER A 160 30.60 0.98 26.06
N CYS A 161 31.91 0.71 25.95
CA CYS A 161 32.52 -0.51 26.48
C CYS A 161 32.37 -0.62 28.01
N GLU A 162 32.66 0.46 28.74
CA GLU A 162 32.51 0.51 30.19
C GLU A 162 31.04 0.30 30.61
N LYS A 163 30.08 0.88 29.89
CA LYS A 163 28.65 0.76 30.18
C LYS A 163 28.08 -0.63 29.93
N VAL A 164 28.53 -1.31 28.87
CA VAL A 164 28.21 -2.73 28.65
C VAL A 164 28.66 -3.58 29.84
N VAL A 165 29.93 -3.45 30.24
CA VAL A 165 30.52 -4.23 31.33
C VAL A 165 29.87 -3.89 32.68
N GLU A 166 29.51 -2.64 32.94
CA GLU A 166 28.72 -2.22 34.12
C GLU A 166 27.38 -2.97 34.18
N ILE A 167 26.65 -3.02 33.06
CA ILE A 167 25.32 -3.61 32.98
C ILE A 167 25.39 -5.13 33.10
N GLU A 168 26.35 -5.80 32.47
CA GLU A 168 26.57 -7.24 32.66
C GLU A 168 26.84 -7.60 34.13
N ARG A 169 27.72 -6.85 34.81
CA ARG A 169 27.98 -7.02 36.24
C ARG A 169 26.72 -6.79 37.08
N ARG A 170 25.91 -5.81 36.72
CA ARG A 170 24.65 -5.50 37.43
C ARG A 170 23.63 -6.62 37.25
N VAL A 171 23.40 -7.08 36.02
CA VAL A 171 22.44 -8.15 35.71
C VAL A 171 22.84 -9.44 36.44
N LYS A 172 24.13 -9.83 36.41
CA LYS A 172 24.63 -11.03 37.12
C LYS A 172 24.52 -10.97 38.64
N LYS A 173 24.43 -9.77 39.24
CA LYS A 173 24.35 -9.57 40.70
C LYS A 173 22.94 -9.31 41.23
N THR A 174 21.97 -9.03 40.37
CA THR A 174 20.63 -8.58 40.78
C THR A 174 19.62 -9.71 40.63
N VAL A 175 19.00 -10.14 41.73
CA VAL A 175 17.81 -11.01 41.66
C VAL A 175 16.70 -10.25 40.92
N PRO A 176 16.06 -10.82 39.88
CA PRO A 176 15.00 -10.14 39.16
C PRO A 176 13.87 -9.68 40.11
N PRO A 177 13.51 -8.39 40.13
CA PRO A 177 12.44 -7.91 40.98
C PRO A 177 11.09 -8.48 40.55
N VAL A 178 10.27 -8.79 41.56
CA VAL A 178 8.97 -9.45 41.43
C VAL A 178 7.87 -8.43 41.75
N TYR A 179 6.84 -8.36 40.92
CA TYR A 179 5.78 -7.37 40.98
C TYR A 179 4.40 -8.03 40.89
N THR A 180 3.38 -7.43 41.50
CA THR A 180 1.98 -7.65 41.10
C THR A 180 1.70 -7.04 39.71
N GLU A 181 0.57 -7.39 39.09
CA GLU A 181 0.21 -6.87 37.76
C GLU A 181 0.09 -5.33 37.74
N ASP A 182 -0.56 -4.73 38.75
CA ASP A 182 -0.77 -3.28 38.75
C ASP A 182 0.53 -2.51 39.04
N GLU A 183 1.39 -3.01 39.95
CA GLU A 183 2.72 -2.42 40.19
C GLU A 183 3.58 -2.37 38.91
N ILE A 184 3.53 -3.41 38.07
CA ILE A 184 4.33 -3.46 36.84
C ILE A 184 3.70 -2.68 35.67
N VAL A 185 2.36 -2.55 35.65
CA VAL A 185 1.66 -1.62 34.75
C VAL A 185 2.05 -0.18 35.06
N ASP A 186 1.93 0.24 36.32
CA ASP A 186 2.26 1.61 36.74
C ASP A 186 3.77 1.87 36.59
N LEU A 187 4.64 0.88 36.86
CA LEU A 187 6.07 0.96 36.57
C LEU A 187 6.34 1.19 35.08
N LEU A 188 5.71 0.41 34.18
CA LEU A 188 5.92 0.56 32.73
C LEU A 188 5.51 1.96 32.25
N ILE A 189 4.35 2.45 32.69
CA ILE A 189 3.85 3.79 32.34
C ILE A 189 4.81 4.87 32.87
N SER A 190 5.28 4.75 34.12
CA SER A 190 6.23 5.70 34.74
C SER A 190 7.61 5.79 34.06
N LYS A 191 7.91 4.89 33.10
CA LYS A 191 9.17 4.85 32.34
C LYS A 191 9.01 5.23 30.87
N ARG A 192 7.81 5.61 30.44
CA ARG A 192 7.56 6.16 29.09
C ARG A 192 7.90 7.64 29.05
N SER A 193 8.27 8.14 27.88
CA SER A 193 8.50 9.57 27.61
C SER A 193 7.21 10.38 27.49
N THR A 194 6.10 9.72 27.17
CA THR A 194 4.73 10.24 27.02
C THR A 194 3.79 9.20 27.62
N GLU A 195 2.62 9.57 28.15
CA GLU A 195 1.75 8.63 28.86
C GLU A 195 1.23 7.52 27.93
N LEU A 196 1.57 6.25 28.24
CA LEU A 196 1.01 5.05 27.60
C LEU A 196 -0.26 4.63 28.36
N SER A 197 -1.35 4.31 27.65
CA SER A 197 -2.58 3.88 28.32
C SER A 197 -2.41 2.56 29.10
N LYS A 198 -3.14 2.42 30.22
CA LYS A 198 -3.18 1.16 31.00
C LYS A 198 -3.56 -0.07 30.17
N LYS A 199 -4.40 0.11 29.13
CA LYS A 199 -4.79 -0.96 28.19
C LYS A 199 -3.59 -1.45 27.38
N SER A 200 -2.85 -0.54 26.76
CA SER A 200 -1.68 -0.86 25.94
C SER A 200 -0.48 -1.32 26.78
N ALA A 201 -0.32 -0.77 27.99
CA ALA A 201 0.64 -1.29 28.97
C ALA A 201 0.37 -2.76 29.31
N LYS A 202 -0.86 -3.13 29.69
CA LYS A 202 -1.24 -4.53 29.95
C LYS A 202 -1.01 -5.43 28.72
N MET A 203 -1.35 -4.95 27.52
CA MET A 203 -1.13 -5.68 26.25
C MET A 203 0.34 -6.04 26.00
N LEU A 204 1.28 -5.09 26.19
CA LEU A 204 2.72 -5.39 26.12
C LEU A 204 3.13 -6.38 27.21
N LEU A 205 2.65 -6.19 28.44
CA LEU A 205 3.01 -7.01 29.59
C LEU A 205 2.56 -8.47 29.45
N CYS A 206 1.40 -8.75 28.84
CA CYS A 206 0.95 -10.12 28.52
C CYS A 206 1.98 -10.96 27.75
N ARG A 207 2.87 -10.32 26.98
CA ARG A 207 3.95 -10.98 26.21
C ARG A 207 5.35 -10.81 26.84
N SER A 208 5.54 -9.80 27.69
CA SER A 208 6.81 -9.54 28.37
C SER A 208 6.94 -10.18 29.76
N LEU A 209 5.86 -10.58 30.43
CA LEU A 209 5.92 -11.12 31.80
C LEU A 209 6.29 -12.62 31.87
N ARG A 210 6.80 -13.04 33.03
CA ARG A 210 6.98 -14.44 33.44
C ARG A 210 6.38 -14.62 34.84
N PRO A 211 5.47 -15.59 35.07
CA PRO A 211 4.85 -15.80 36.38
C PRO A 211 5.84 -16.37 37.39
N GLN A 212 5.71 -15.97 38.65
CA GLN A 212 6.54 -16.44 39.78
C GLN A 212 5.72 -17.15 40.88
N GLY A 213 4.40 -17.29 40.70
CA GLY A 213 3.46 -17.72 41.74
C GLY A 213 2.72 -16.55 42.37
N ASP A 214 1.69 -16.84 43.17
CA ASP A 214 0.93 -15.89 44.00
C ASP A 214 0.45 -14.59 43.31
N GLY A 215 0.10 -14.68 42.02
CA GLY A 215 -0.33 -13.51 41.22
C GLY A 215 0.80 -12.52 40.90
N LYS A 216 2.06 -12.94 41.04
CA LYS A 216 3.25 -12.09 40.83
C LYS A 216 4.07 -12.51 39.62
N PHE A 217 4.81 -11.55 39.08
CA PHE A 217 5.52 -11.65 37.81
C PHE A 217 6.90 -10.98 37.86
N THR A 218 7.80 -11.46 36.99
CA THR A 218 9.07 -10.80 36.64
C THR A 218 9.04 -10.36 35.18
N ILE A 219 9.80 -9.32 34.84
CA ILE A 219 10.04 -8.94 33.44
C ILE A 219 10.92 -10.01 32.76
N GLY A 220 10.41 -10.60 31.68
CA GLY A 220 11.05 -11.62 30.84
C GLY A 220 11.73 -11.09 29.58
N SER A 221 12.00 -9.78 29.50
CA SER A 221 12.95 -9.22 28.54
C SER A 221 14.36 -9.18 29.12
N ASP A 222 15.36 -9.30 28.25
CA ASP A 222 16.77 -9.29 28.64
C ASP A 222 17.15 -7.92 29.21
N GLN A 223 17.58 -7.90 30.46
CA GLN A 223 17.89 -6.66 31.16
C GLN A 223 19.12 -5.93 30.59
N ARG A 224 19.93 -6.58 29.75
CA ARG A 224 21.00 -5.93 28.96
C ARG A 224 20.43 -4.96 27.92
N MET A 225 19.22 -5.18 27.37
CA MET A 225 18.57 -4.26 26.40
C MET A 225 18.32 -2.85 26.92
N LYS A 226 18.46 -2.62 28.24
CA LYS A 226 18.47 -1.27 28.85
C LYS A 226 19.59 -0.39 28.31
N TYR A 227 20.64 -0.96 27.73
CA TYR A 227 21.64 -0.25 26.95
C TYR A 227 21.95 -1.01 25.67
N MET A 228 21.76 -0.32 24.55
CA MET A 228 22.07 -0.82 23.23
C MET A 228 23.20 0.01 22.66
N VAL A 229 24.20 -0.65 22.11
CA VAL A 229 25.37 0.00 21.53
C VAL A 229 25.05 0.41 20.10
N TYR A 230 25.20 1.70 19.81
CA TYR A 230 25.04 2.25 18.47
C TYR A 230 26.40 2.36 17.80
N ALA A 231 26.45 2.27 16.47
CA ALA A 231 27.63 2.66 15.72
C ALA A 231 27.87 4.18 15.94
N PRO A 232 29.09 4.63 16.29
CA PRO A 232 29.38 6.02 16.58
C PRO A 232 29.55 6.83 15.28
N LEU A 233 28.45 7.01 14.56
CA LEU A 233 28.42 7.70 13.26
C LEU A 233 28.44 9.21 13.44
N SER A 234 29.09 9.92 12.51
CA SER A 234 28.85 11.36 12.32
C SER A 234 27.50 11.60 11.61
N ASP A 235 27.02 12.85 11.62
CA ASP A 235 25.81 13.22 10.89
C ASP A 235 25.97 13.05 9.37
N GLU A 236 27.16 13.31 8.82
CA GLU A 236 27.47 13.10 7.41
C GLU A 236 27.39 11.61 7.03
N GLN A 237 27.99 10.74 7.85
CA GLN A 237 27.96 9.28 7.65
C GLN A 237 26.54 8.73 7.73
N LEU A 238 25.75 9.19 8.71
CA LEU A 238 24.34 8.83 8.82
C LEU A 238 23.54 9.30 7.60
N CYS A 239 23.71 10.56 7.17
CA CYS A 239 23.00 11.10 6.02
C CYS A 239 23.31 10.28 4.75
N GLU A 240 24.55 9.83 4.57
CA GLU A 240 24.94 9.01 3.42
C GLU A 240 24.28 7.62 3.43
N ILE A 241 24.17 6.98 4.60
CA ILE A 241 23.39 5.75 4.76
C ILE A 241 21.92 6.01 4.38
N LEU A 242 21.30 7.06 4.94
CA LEU A 242 19.89 7.36 4.70
C LEU A 242 19.61 7.78 3.24
N ARG A 243 20.57 8.37 2.52
CA ARG A 243 20.46 8.63 1.07
C ARG A 243 20.34 7.37 0.22
N SER A 244 20.76 6.22 0.73
CA SER A 244 20.67 4.93 0.01
C SER A 244 19.26 4.32 0.02
N ILE A 245 18.30 4.92 0.74
CA ILE A 245 16.91 4.45 0.80
C ILE A 245 16.18 4.79 -0.51
N GLN A 246 15.96 3.77 -1.34
CA GLN A 246 15.27 3.91 -2.64
C GLN A 246 13.76 3.67 -2.58
N CYS A 247 13.25 3.08 -1.49
CA CYS A 247 11.85 2.71 -1.35
C CYS A 247 10.94 3.94 -1.21
N GLU A 248 9.61 3.72 -1.24
CA GLU A 248 8.70 4.74 -0.73
C GLU A 248 8.82 4.81 0.80
N LEU A 249 8.60 5.98 1.41
CA LEU A 249 8.69 6.18 2.86
C LEU A 249 7.52 7.04 3.38
N LEU A 250 6.82 6.53 4.41
CA LEU A 250 5.85 7.26 5.22
C LEU A 250 6.42 7.42 6.63
N LEU A 251 6.57 8.65 7.09
CA LEU A 251 6.91 8.97 8.47
C LEU A 251 5.69 9.55 9.18
N LEU A 252 5.21 8.84 10.20
CA LEU A 252 4.18 9.29 11.13
C LEU A 252 4.86 9.81 12.39
N GLN A 253 4.56 11.05 12.77
CA GLN A 253 5.09 11.70 13.97
C GLN A 253 3.94 12.01 14.93
N ALA A 254 4.05 11.54 16.18
CA ALA A 254 3.12 11.90 17.23
C ALA A 254 3.41 13.32 17.73
N LYS A 255 2.36 14.10 18.04
CA LYS A 255 2.51 15.50 18.44
C LYS A 255 3.11 15.66 19.84
N GLU A 256 2.81 14.76 20.78
CA GLU A 256 3.34 14.86 22.16
C GLU A 256 4.86 14.63 22.22
N SER A 257 5.43 13.88 21.28
CA SER A 257 6.87 13.62 21.15
C SER A 257 7.58 14.53 20.15
N ALA A 258 6.88 15.45 19.48
CA ALA A 258 7.43 16.28 18.40
C ALA A 258 8.65 17.11 18.83
N ALA A 259 8.70 17.60 20.07
CA ALA A 259 9.87 18.31 20.59
C ALA A 259 11.13 17.43 20.65
N PHE A 260 10.98 16.13 20.94
CA PHE A 260 12.09 15.16 20.87
C PHE A 260 12.51 14.88 19.43
N PHE A 261 11.56 14.86 18.49
CA PHE A 261 11.85 14.75 17.06
C PHE A 261 12.68 15.94 16.55
N GLU A 262 12.27 17.16 16.89
CA GLU A 262 12.96 18.40 16.48
C GLU A 262 14.37 18.49 17.07
N LEU A 263 14.49 18.38 18.40
CA LEU A 263 15.78 18.43 19.11
C LEU A 263 16.71 17.26 18.75
N GLY A 264 16.15 16.12 18.36
CA GLY A 264 16.88 14.94 17.87
C GLY A 264 17.44 15.08 16.45
N GLY A 265 17.33 16.25 15.81
CA GLY A 265 17.81 16.49 14.44
C GLY A 265 16.86 15.97 13.35
N GLY A 266 15.60 15.71 13.69
CA GLY A 266 14.56 15.26 12.75
C GLY A 266 14.42 16.12 11.49
N PRO A 267 14.47 17.47 11.54
CA PRO A 267 14.38 18.32 10.35
C PRO A 267 15.45 18.01 9.28
N ALA A 268 16.69 17.72 9.68
CA ALA A 268 17.75 17.34 8.73
C ALA A 268 17.46 15.99 8.06
N VAL A 269 16.94 15.03 8.83
CA VAL A 269 16.52 13.71 8.34
C VAL A 269 15.35 13.81 7.37
N LEU A 270 14.38 14.71 7.62
CA LEU A 270 13.27 14.98 6.69
C LEU A 270 13.77 15.46 5.32
N GLU A 271 14.78 16.34 5.28
CA GLU A 271 15.36 16.81 4.01
C GLU A 271 16.09 15.67 3.27
N VAL A 272 16.81 14.80 3.96
CA VAL A 272 17.42 13.62 3.35
C VAL A 272 16.35 12.70 2.73
N PHE A 273 15.26 12.41 3.45
CA PHE A 273 14.17 11.55 2.94
C PHE A 273 13.44 12.17 1.74
N LYS A 274 13.19 13.49 1.74
CA LYS A 274 12.61 14.21 0.59
C LYS A 274 13.45 14.08 -0.68
N GLN A 275 14.78 13.99 -0.55
CA GLN A 275 15.73 13.97 -1.67
C GLN A 275 16.04 12.55 -2.17
N SER A 276 15.98 11.54 -1.30
CA SER A 276 16.43 10.16 -1.59
C SER A 276 15.30 9.19 -1.94
N CYS A 277 14.18 9.25 -1.20
CA CYS A 277 13.11 8.27 -1.31
C CYS A 277 12.32 8.45 -2.62
N SER A 278 11.98 7.35 -3.30
CA SER A 278 11.18 7.38 -4.55
C SER A 278 9.74 7.88 -4.36
N TYR A 279 9.29 7.96 -3.10
CA TYR A 279 8.20 8.79 -2.63
C TYR A 279 8.38 9.05 -1.13
N PHE A 280 8.14 10.27 -0.66
CA PHE A 280 8.17 10.60 0.78
C PHE A 280 6.86 11.26 1.23
N GLN A 281 6.37 10.87 2.40
CA GLN A 281 5.24 11.49 3.09
C GLN A 281 5.56 11.66 4.57
N TYR A 282 5.29 12.85 5.11
CA TYR A 282 5.31 13.14 6.54
C TYR A 282 3.89 13.47 7.01
N VAL A 283 3.46 12.89 8.13
CA VAL A 283 2.14 13.17 8.74
C VAL A 283 2.30 13.29 10.25
N ALA A 284 1.91 14.44 10.81
CA ALA A 284 1.80 14.63 12.25
C ALA A 284 0.42 14.18 12.75
N LEU A 285 0.37 13.36 13.80
CA LEU A 285 -0.85 12.80 14.38
C LEU A 285 -1.02 13.19 15.85
N ASP A 286 -2.25 13.48 16.27
CA ASP A 286 -2.57 13.67 17.69
C ASP A 286 -2.41 12.35 18.46
N GLY A 287 -1.56 12.37 19.50
CA GLY A 287 -1.29 11.23 20.36
C GLY A 287 0.14 11.24 20.93
N ASN A 288 0.43 10.17 21.67
CA ASN A 288 1.67 9.88 22.39
C ASN A 288 2.70 9.10 21.52
N HIS A 289 3.89 8.82 22.06
CA HIS A 289 4.94 8.02 21.39
C HIS A 289 4.45 6.65 20.87
N ASP A 290 3.45 6.08 21.53
CA ASP A 290 2.86 4.77 21.24
C ASP A 290 1.50 4.92 20.53
N VAL A 291 1.34 5.95 19.67
CA VAL A 291 0.10 6.32 18.98
C VAL A 291 -0.56 5.17 18.19
N HIS A 292 0.22 4.22 17.67
CA HIS A 292 -0.29 3.03 16.99
C HIS A 292 -0.89 1.98 17.93
N MET A 293 -0.56 2.03 19.22
CA MET A 293 -1.16 1.22 20.27
C MET A 293 -2.41 1.89 20.85
N ASP A 294 -2.30 3.17 21.24
CA ASP A 294 -3.37 3.86 21.97
C ASP A 294 -4.44 4.48 21.07
N TYR A 295 -4.06 4.88 19.85
CA TYR A 295 -4.95 5.51 18.86
C TYR A 295 -4.83 4.86 17.47
N PRO A 296 -4.97 3.52 17.38
CA PRO A 296 -4.79 2.78 16.13
C PRO A 296 -5.74 3.24 15.02
N GLU A 297 -6.92 3.79 15.38
CA GLU A 297 -7.90 4.35 14.45
C GLU A 297 -7.43 5.63 13.73
N ARG A 298 -6.43 6.33 14.28
CA ARG A 298 -5.79 7.50 13.66
C ARG A 298 -4.66 7.09 12.71
N VAL A 299 -3.96 6.00 13.07
CA VAL A 299 -2.81 5.47 12.31
C VAL A 299 -3.26 4.62 11.12
N ALA A 300 -4.22 3.71 11.32
CA ALA A 300 -4.62 2.72 10.32
C ALA A 300 -5.11 3.31 8.98
N PRO A 301 -5.90 4.41 8.93
CA PRO A 301 -6.32 5.00 7.65
C PRO A 301 -5.14 5.55 6.85
N VAL A 302 -4.20 6.23 7.49
CA VAL A 302 -3.03 6.84 6.84
C VAL A 302 -2.08 5.76 6.31
N VAL A 303 -1.79 4.75 7.13
CA VAL A 303 -1.00 3.58 6.71
C VAL A 303 -1.71 2.83 5.58
N THR A 304 -3.02 2.62 5.67
CA THR A 304 -3.81 1.96 4.62
C THR A 304 -3.75 2.71 3.30
N GLU A 305 -4.00 4.02 3.29
CA GLU A 305 -3.93 4.86 2.09
C GLU A 305 -2.56 4.76 1.42
N TYR A 306 -1.49 4.90 2.22
CA TYR A 306 -0.11 4.81 1.76
C TYR A 306 0.25 3.42 1.20
N LEU A 307 -0.09 2.34 1.91
CA LEU A 307 0.17 0.96 1.47
C LEU A 307 -0.60 0.61 0.20
N LEU A 308 -1.81 1.15 0.03
CA LEU A 308 -2.64 0.94 -1.15
C LEU A 308 -2.34 1.90 -2.31
N ARG A 309 -1.66 3.02 -2.07
CA ARG A 309 -1.53 4.17 -2.99
C ARG A 309 -1.23 3.78 -4.45
N ARG A 310 -0.19 2.98 -4.69
CA ARG A 310 0.22 2.53 -6.03
C ARG A 310 -0.18 1.07 -6.24
N LYS A 311 -0.89 0.80 -7.35
CA LYS A 311 -1.19 -0.54 -7.84
C LYS A 311 -0.21 -0.86 -8.98
N ILE A 312 1.00 -1.29 -8.60
CA ILE A 312 2.06 -1.70 -9.52
C ILE A 312 2.37 -3.18 -9.29
N TRP A 313 2.48 -3.94 -10.37
CA TRP A 313 2.91 -5.35 -10.39
C TRP A 313 4.04 -5.54 -11.40
N GLY A 314 4.80 -6.63 -11.26
CA GLY A 314 5.92 -6.96 -12.15
C GLY A 314 7.17 -6.10 -11.92
N ASP A 315 8.15 -6.19 -12.82
CA ASP A 315 9.40 -5.44 -12.72
C ASP A 315 9.15 -3.94 -13.02
N PRO A 316 9.39 -3.01 -12.08
CA PRO A 316 9.22 -1.57 -12.32
C PRO A 316 10.11 -1.01 -13.44
N LYS A 317 11.20 -1.68 -13.83
CA LYS A 317 12.10 -1.25 -14.93
C LYS A 317 11.64 -1.72 -16.31
N ALA A 318 10.82 -2.76 -16.37
CA ALA A 318 10.30 -3.33 -17.60
C ALA A 318 9.24 -2.43 -18.30
N PRO A 319 8.88 -2.69 -19.57
CA PRO A 319 7.81 -1.99 -20.30
C PRO A 319 6.48 -1.94 -19.52
N THR A 320 5.75 -0.84 -19.62
CA THR A 320 4.55 -0.60 -18.78
C THR A 320 3.26 -0.93 -19.51
N ILE A 321 2.43 -1.76 -18.88
CA ILE A 321 1.00 -1.91 -19.17
C ILE A 321 0.23 -0.94 -18.25
N LEU A 322 -0.42 0.07 -18.82
CA LEU A 322 -1.25 1.03 -18.08
C LEU A 322 -2.70 0.51 -18.02
N GLY A 323 -3.16 0.15 -16.82
CA GLY A 323 -4.54 -0.25 -16.53
C GLY A 323 -5.41 0.95 -16.14
N VAL A 324 -6.51 1.18 -16.87
CA VAL A 324 -7.46 2.26 -16.63
C VAL A 324 -8.88 1.71 -16.50
N HIS A 325 -9.51 1.92 -15.34
CA HIS A 325 -10.76 1.27 -14.95
C HIS A 325 -12.03 1.96 -15.51
N GLY A 326 -13.17 1.29 -15.37
CA GLY A 326 -14.49 1.81 -15.74
C GLY A 326 -15.06 2.88 -14.80
N LEU A 327 -16.20 3.46 -15.16
CA LEU A 327 -16.88 4.47 -14.35
C LEU A 327 -17.37 3.88 -13.01
N GLN A 328 -17.27 4.65 -11.92
CA GLN A 328 -17.60 4.23 -10.55
C GLN A 328 -16.75 3.05 -10.02
N ASP A 329 -15.65 2.71 -10.68
CA ASP A 329 -14.69 1.69 -10.25
C ASP A 329 -13.41 2.36 -9.68
N ASN A 330 -12.33 1.60 -9.50
CA ASN A 330 -11.00 2.07 -9.14
C ASN A 330 -9.92 1.11 -9.66
N SER A 331 -8.64 1.40 -9.45
CA SER A 331 -7.51 0.55 -9.85
C SER A 331 -7.54 -0.90 -9.32
N SER A 332 -8.37 -1.22 -8.32
CA SER A 332 -8.56 -2.61 -7.84
C SER A 332 -9.36 -3.49 -8.79
N SER A 333 -10.00 -2.91 -9.81
CA SER A 333 -10.55 -3.58 -10.99
C SER A 333 -9.54 -4.58 -11.61
N PHE A 334 -8.25 -4.26 -11.54
CA PHE A 334 -7.16 -5.07 -12.09
C PHE A 334 -6.48 -6.01 -11.07
N ASP A 335 -6.90 -6.07 -9.80
CA ASP A 335 -6.17 -6.82 -8.75
C ASP A 335 -6.10 -8.33 -9.02
N ARG A 336 -7.05 -8.89 -9.78
CA ARG A 336 -7.02 -10.29 -10.23
C ARG A 336 -6.35 -10.47 -11.59
N LEU A 337 -6.55 -9.54 -12.53
CA LEU A 337 -6.02 -9.65 -13.90
C LEU A 337 -4.51 -9.39 -13.97
N ALA A 338 -4.00 -8.33 -13.31
CA ALA A 338 -2.61 -7.92 -13.44
C ALA A 338 -1.60 -9.00 -12.99
N PRO A 339 -1.78 -9.71 -11.85
CA PRO A 339 -0.92 -10.84 -11.49
C PRO A 339 -0.98 -12.01 -12.49
N MET A 340 -2.13 -12.25 -13.13
CA MET A 340 -2.30 -13.33 -14.09
C MET A 340 -1.61 -13.05 -15.43
N LEU A 341 -1.52 -11.78 -15.83
CA LEU A 341 -0.77 -11.35 -17.02
C LEU A 341 0.75 -11.46 -16.79
N LEU A 342 1.21 -11.17 -15.58
CA LEU A 342 2.61 -11.07 -15.21
C LEU A 342 3.15 -12.37 -14.59
N LYS A 343 2.99 -13.49 -15.31
CA LYS A 343 3.62 -14.77 -14.95
C LYS A 343 5.15 -14.62 -14.92
N PRO A 344 5.90 -15.46 -14.17
CA PRO A 344 7.33 -15.23 -13.88
C PRO A 344 8.28 -14.96 -15.06
N ASN A 345 7.93 -15.43 -16.26
CA ASN A 345 8.75 -15.25 -17.48
C ASN A 345 8.33 -14.02 -18.32
N VAL A 346 7.40 -13.18 -17.84
CA VAL A 346 6.87 -12.01 -18.55
C VAL A 346 7.55 -10.75 -18.02
N SER A 347 8.51 -10.21 -18.77
CA SER A 347 9.25 -8.99 -18.43
C SER A 347 8.43 -7.72 -18.72
N PHE A 348 7.42 -7.45 -17.88
CA PHE A 348 6.57 -6.25 -17.93
C PHE A 348 6.27 -5.70 -16.52
N SER A 349 5.92 -4.42 -16.47
CA SER A 349 5.29 -3.76 -15.33
C SER A 349 3.81 -3.55 -15.63
N PHE A 350 2.90 -3.76 -14.68
CA PHE A 350 1.51 -3.34 -14.81
C PHE A 350 1.24 -2.22 -13.80
N LEU A 351 0.83 -1.04 -14.28
CA LEU A 351 0.47 0.12 -13.49
C LEU A 351 -1.04 0.35 -13.62
N ALA A 352 -1.82 0.07 -12.59
CA ALA A 352 -3.21 0.51 -12.53
C ALA A 352 -3.31 1.87 -11.83
N ILE A 353 -4.10 2.79 -12.40
CA ILE A 353 -4.36 4.12 -11.84
C ILE A 353 -5.80 4.25 -11.37
N ASP A 354 -6.03 5.07 -10.34
CA ASP A 354 -7.37 5.59 -10.06
C ASP A 354 -7.57 6.86 -10.91
N LEU A 355 -8.65 6.91 -11.69
CA LEU A 355 -9.05 8.13 -12.40
C LEU A 355 -9.36 9.27 -11.40
N PRO A 356 -9.20 10.55 -11.79
CA PRO A 356 -9.65 11.67 -10.96
C PRO A 356 -11.11 11.47 -10.49
N GLY A 357 -11.37 11.80 -9.23
CA GLY A 357 -12.66 11.58 -8.58
C GLY A 357 -13.06 10.12 -8.34
N HIS A 358 -12.14 9.16 -8.47
CA HIS A 358 -12.37 7.74 -8.19
C HIS A 358 -11.32 7.18 -7.21
N GLY A 359 -11.63 6.09 -6.50
CA GLY A 359 -10.69 5.40 -5.62
C GLY A 359 -10.06 6.32 -4.57
N LEU A 360 -8.73 6.43 -4.61
CA LEU A 360 -7.91 7.30 -3.77
C LEU A 360 -7.43 8.58 -4.51
N SER A 361 -7.79 8.77 -5.78
CA SER A 361 -7.42 9.96 -6.55
C SER A 361 -8.27 11.17 -6.16
N SER A 362 -7.64 12.35 -6.08
CA SER A 362 -8.30 13.61 -5.77
C SER A 362 -9.47 13.89 -6.72
N HIS A 363 -10.49 14.57 -6.19
CA HIS A 363 -11.60 15.11 -6.98
C HIS A 363 -11.12 16.26 -7.86
N PHE A 364 -11.86 16.56 -8.93
CA PHE A 364 -11.65 17.81 -9.66
C PHE A 364 -12.06 19.01 -8.79
N PRO A 365 -11.54 20.22 -9.04
CA PRO A 365 -11.99 21.43 -8.33
C PRO A 365 -13.53 21.62 -8.38
N PRO A 366 -14.15 22.22 -7.34
CA PRO A 366 -15.56 22.61 -7.37
C PRO A 366 -15.88 23.56 -8.55
N GLY A 367 -17.13 23.55 -9.01
CA GLY A 367 -17.60 24.41 -10.11
C GLY A 367 -17.03 24.10 -11.50
N ARG A 368 -16.25 23.02 -11.65
CA ARG A 368 -15.78 22.53 -12.95
C ARG A 368 -16.70 21.43 -13.47
N LEU A 369 -17.28 21.65 -14.64
CA LEU A 369 -18.01 20.64 -15.40
C LEU A 369 -17.07 19.52 -15.85
N LEU A 370 -17.49 18.25 -15.70
CA LEU A 370 -16.63 17.09 -15.93
C LEU A 370 -16.88 16.47 -17.31
N TYR A 371 -15.99 16.76 -18.25
CA TYR A 371 -16.03 16.19 -19.59
C TYR A 371 -15.11 14.97 -19.70
N LEU A 372 -15.42 14.06 -20.64
CA LEU A 372 -14.52 12.95 -20.99
C LEU A 372 -13.10 13.46 -21.30
N MET A 373 -12.98 14.63 -21.95
CA MET A 373 -11.69 15.20 -22.33
C MET A 373 -10.81 15.63 -21.14
N ASP A 374 -11.41 15.94 -19.97
CA ASP A 374 -10.63 16.17 -18.74
C ASP A 374 -9.96 14.87 -18.27
N LEU A 375 -10.67 13.74 -18.36
CA LEU A 375 -10.14 12.41 -18.03
C LEU A 375 -9.10 11.94 -19.06
N VAL A 376 -9.32 12.20 -20.35
CA VAL A 376 -8.33 11.94 -21.42
C VAL A 376 -7.04 12.73 -21.16
N SER A 377 -7.15 14.02 -20.79
CA SER A 377 -6.01 14.86 -20.44
C SER A 377 -5.27 14.34 -19.20
N ALA A 378 -6.00 13.90 -18.17
CA ALA A 378 -5.41 13.32 -16.97
C ALA A 378 -4.65 12.02 -17.26
N VAL A 379 -5.22 11.11 -18.06
CA VAL A 379 -4.55 9.86 -18.46
C VAL A 379 -3.35 10.12 -19.38
N TYR A 380 -3.44 11.08 -20.30
CA TYR A 380 -2.30 11.50 -21.12
C TYR A 380 -1.12 12.00 -20.26
N ARG A 381 -1.38 12.77 -19.18
CA ARG A 381 -0.31 13.21 -18.25
C ARG A 381 0.36 12.04 -17.52
N VAL A 382 -0.36 10.97 -17.22
CA VAL A 382 0.24 9.74 -16.67
C VAL A 382 1.14 9.07 -17.72
N ILE A 383 0.69 9.00 -18.97
CA ILE A 383 1.43 8.40 -20.09
C ILE A 383 2.71 9.18 -20.41
N ASP A 384 2.64 10.52 -20.39
CA ASP A 384 3.80 11.40 -20.53
C ASP A 384 4.81 11.21 -19.38
N TRP A 385 4.34 11.12 -18.13
CA TRP A 385 5.19 10.81 -16.97
C TRP A 385 5.87 9.42 -17.07
N VAL A 386 5.16 8.38 -17.53
CA VAL A 386 5.78 7.06 -17.78
C VAL A 386 6.81 7.15 -18.91
N SER A 387 6.52 7.93 -19.96
CA SER A 387 7.43 8.12 -21.11
C SER A 387 8.69 8.89 -20.74
N LEU A 388 8.60 9.85 -19.82
CA LEU A 388 9.75 10.59 -19.28
C LEU A 388 10.62 9.72 -18.36
N THR A 389 10.00 8.83 -17.57
CA THR A 389 10.72 7.99 -16.59
C THR A 389 11.31 6.71 -17.18
N LYS A 390 10.75 6.17 -18.28
CA LYS A 390 11.21 4.92 -18.92
C LYS A 390 11.71 5.08 -20.37
N GLY A 391 11.64 6.28 -20.93
CA GLY A 391 11.92 6.53 -22.35
C GLY A 391 10.70 6.33 -23.26
N LYS A 392 10.72 7.01 -24.41
CA LYS A 392 9.61 6.95 -25.39
C LYS A 392 9.59 5.58 -26.10
N LYS A 393 8.39 5.00 -26.23
CA LYS A 393 8.04 3.72 -26.92
C LYS A 393 8.16 2.40 -26.13
N GLN A 394 7.60 2.32 -24.92
CA GLN A 394 7.40 1.07 -24.17
C GLN A 394 6.09 1.07 -23.33
N LEU A 395 5.00 1.67 -23.83
CA LEU A 395 3.71 1.72 -23.11
C LEU A 395 2.59 0.98 -23.87
N PHE A 396 1.94 0.08 -23.16
CA PHE A 396 0.81 -0.74 -23.58
C PHE A 396 -0.40 -0.31 -22.75
N TYR A 397 -1.61 -0.34 -23.32
CA TYR A 397 -2.80 0.17 -22.64
C TYR A 397 -3.84 -0.92 -22.44
N VAL A 398 -4.44 -1.01 -21.25
CA VAL A 398 -5.58 -1.90 -20.94
C VAL A 398 -6.67 -1.05 -20.30
N GLY A 399 -7.72 -0.75 -21.07
CA GLY A 399 -8.84 0.08 -20.61
C GLY A 399 -10.13 -0.71 -20.50
N HIS A 400 -10.80 -0.67 -19.35
CA HIS A 400 -12.16 -1.19 -19.18
C HIS A 400 -13.20 -0.08 -19.31
N SER A 401 -14.29 -0.32 -20.05
CA SER A 401 -15.46 0.56 -20.07
C SER A 401 -15.08 2.03 -20.37
N LEU A 402 -15.31 2.96 -19.44
CA LEU A 402 -14.85 4.35 -19.55
C LEU A 402 -13.34 4.47 -19.82
N GLY A 403 -12.49 3.66 -19.17
CA GLY A 403 -11.07 3.58 -19.45
C GLY A 403 -10.77 3.12 -20.88
N GLY A 404 -11.56 2.18 -21.43
CA GLY A 404 -11.45 1.78 -22.84
C GLY A 404 -11.79 2.90 -23.82
N GLN A 405 -12.84 3.69 -23.51
CA GLN A 405 -13.19 4.89 -24.28
C GLN A 405 -12.11 5.98 -24.19
N ILE A 406 -11.49 6.18 -23.02
CA ILE A 406 -10.35 7.08 -22.85
C ILE A 406 -9.17 6.59 -23.69
N GLY A 407 -8.85 5.30 -23.66
CA GLY A 407 -7.80 4.67 -24.46
C GLY A 407 -7.96 4.92 -25.97
N LEU A 408 -9.18 4.80 -26.50
CA LEU A 408 -9.50 5.15 -27.90
C LEU A 408 -9.20 6.62 -28.22
N HIS A 409 -9.57 7.55 -27.34
CA HIS A 409 -9.28 8.98 -27.57
C HIS A 409 -7.79 9.28 -27.46
N VAL A 410 -7.07 8.69 -26.49
CA VAL A 410 -5.61 8.86 -26.37
C VAL A 410 -4.90 8.30 -27.61
N ALA A 411 -5.21 7.09 -28.04
CA ALA A 411 -4.59 6.46 -29.22
C ALA A 411 -4.88 7.19 -30.55
N ALA A 412 -5.98 7.94 -30.62
CA ALA A 412 -6.32 8.76 -31.78
C ALA A 412 -5.70 10.16 -31.75
N LEU A 413 -5.59 10.78 -30.57
CA LEU A 413 -5.07 12.15 -30.41
C LEU A 413 -3.55 12.21 -30.23
N PHE A 414 -2.96 11.15 -29.67
CA PHE A 414 -1.54 11.00 -29.36
C PHE A 414 -1.05 9.62 -29.84
N PRO A 415 -1.10 9.35 -31.16
CA PRO A 415 -0.86 8.02 -31.74
C PRO A 415 0.54 7.45 -31.47
N GLU A 416 1.51 8.29 -31.14
CA GLU A 416 2.88 7.92 -30.77
C GLU A 416 3.05 7.36 -29.35
N CYS A 417 2.02 7.47 -28.50
CA CYS A 417 2.11 7.20 -27.06
C CYS A 417 1.77 5.77 -26.63
N ILE A 418 1.11 4.97 -27.47
CA ILE A 418 0.65 3.60 -27.14
C ILE A 418 1.18 2.64 -28.21
N ASP A 419 1.86 1.55 -27.82
CA ASP A 419 2.34 0.52 -28.77
C ASP A 419 1.25 -0.51 -29.13
N LYS A 420 0.44 -0.92 -28.14
CA LYS A 420 -0.77 -1.74 -28.35
C LYS A 420 -1.89 -1.33 -27.39
N LEU A 421 -3.12 -1.30 -27.88
CA LEU A 421 -4.32 -0.91 -27.13
C LEU A 421 -5.24 -2.12 -26.90
N VAL A 422 -5.53 -2.43 -25.64
CA VAL A 422 -6.54 -3.41 -25.23
C VAL A 422 -7.75 -2.68 -24.66
N ILE A 423 -8.93 -3.06 -25.12
CA ILE A 423 -10.22 -2.50 -24.74
C ILE A 423 -11.09 -3.64 -24.18
N ILE A 424 -11.55 -3.49 -22.94
CA ILE A 424 -12.44 -4.45 -22.28
C ILE A 424 -13.82 -3.81 -22.16
N ASP A 425 -14.78 -4.35 -22.92
CA ASP A 425 -16.21 -4.02 -22.96
C ASP A 425 -16.55 -2.51 -23.01
N ALA A 426 -15.86 -1.76 -23.87
CA ALA A 426 -16.09 -0.34 -24.08
C ALA A 426 -16.62 -0.04 -25.49
N LEU A 427 -17.78 0.62 -25.57
CA LEU A 427 -18.36 1.10 -26.83
C LEU A 427 -18.38 2.62 -26.86
N MET A 428 -18.13 3.22 -28.02
CA MET A 428 -18.33 4.67 -28.21
C MET A 428 -19.82 5.04 -28.16
N PRO A 429 -20.18 6.24 -27.64
CA PRO A 429 -21.53 6.76 -27.75
C PRO A 429 -22.00 6.87 -29.21
N ARG A 430 -23.32 6.88 -29.42
CA ARG A 430 -23.88 7.15 -30.76
C ARG A 430 -23.46 8.54 -31.24
N PRO A 431 -23.16 8.70 -32.54
CA PRO A 431 -22.85 10.00 -33.12
C PRO A 431 -24.06 10.92 -33.02
N ILE A 432 -23.79 12.22 -32.94
CA ILE A 432 -24.81 13.26 -32.81
C ILE A 432 -25.15 13.84 -34.19
N GLU A 433 -26.43 13.92 -34.50
CA GLU A 433 -26.94 14.65 -35.67
C GLU A 433 -26.59 16.14 -35.52
N THR A 434 -26.00 16.76 -36.55
CA THR A 434 -25.56 18.17 -36.51
C THR A 434 -26.68 19.13 -36.08
N SER A 435 -27.93 18.84 -36.45
CA SER A 435 -29.12 19.58 -36.04
C SER A 435 -29.36 19.60 -34.52
N ARG A 436 -28.90 18.58 -33.79
CA ARG A 436 -29.05 18.45 -32.33
C ARG A 436 -27.87 19.00 -31.52
N PHE A 437 -26.87 19.60 -32.17
CA PHE A 437 -25.65 20.08 -31.50
C PHE A 437 -25.96 21.07 -30.37
N ILE A 438 -26.82 22.06 -30.63
CA ILE A 438 -27.22 23.06 -29.63
C ILE A 438 -28.03 22.43 -28.49
N ASP A 439 -28.97 21.54 -28.81
CA ASP A 439 -29.80 20.85 -27.82
C ASP A 439 -28.97 19.91 -26.93
N TYR A 440 -27.93 19.29 -27.49
CA TYR A 440 -26.97 18.51 -26.71
C TYR A 440 -26.31 19.37 -25.64
N PHE A 441 -25.72 20.52 -26.00
CA PHE A 441 -25.09 21.39 -25.00
C PHE A 441 -26.08 21.90 -23.95
N LYS A 442 -27.25 22.41 -24.36
CA LYS A 442 -28.30 22.86 -23.44
C LYS A 442 -28.71 21.77 -22.45
N LYS A 443 -28.99 20.57 -22.95
CA LYS A 443 -29.42 19.43 -22.12
C LYS A 443 -28.33 18.95 -21.14
N ASN A 444 -27.08 18.88 -21.59
CA ASN A 444 -25.98 18.46 -20.72
C ASN A 444 -25.70 19.52 -19.65
N HIS A 445 -25.67 20.80 -20.02
CA HIS A 445 -25.41 21.91 -19.09
C HIS A 445 -26.47 22.00 -17.99
N SER A 446 -27.76 22.06 -18.36
CA SER A 446 -28.87 22.07 -17.37
C SER A 446 -28.83 20.85 -16.44
N LYS A 447 -28.52 19.65 -16.96
CA LYS A 447 -28.39 18.45 -16.13
C LYS A 447 -27.21 18.51 -15.16
N LEU A 448 -26.12 19.19 -15.52
CA LEU A 448 -24.97 19.40 -14.66
C LEU A 448 -25.29 20.44 -13.56
N GLU A 449 -25.91 21.57 -13.90
CA GLU A 449 -26.37 22.57 -12.92
C GLU A 449 -27.34 21.96 -11.89
N ASP A 450 -28.33 21.17 -12.35
CA ASP A 450 -29.29 20.47 -11.50
C ASP A 450 -28.61 19.45 -10.57
N MET A 451 -27.46 18.90 -10.99
CA MET A 451 -26.67 17.97 -10.19
C MET A 451 -25.81 18.71 -9.18
N GLU A 452 -25.14 19.79 -9.54
CA GLU A 452 -24.34 20.60 -8.61
C GLU A 452 -25.23 21.22 -7.52
N LYS A 453 -26.37 21.82 -7.87
CA LYS A 453 -27.36 22.33 -6.88
C LYS A 453 -27.83 21.24 -5.90
N LYS A 454 -27.99 20.00 -6.35
CA LYS A 454 -28.35 18.87 -5.49
C LYS A 454 -27.19 18.44 -4.58
N LEU A 455 -25.95 18.54 -5.03
CA LEU A 455 -24.77 18.18 -4.24
C LEU A 455 -24.43 19.27 -3.20
N GLU A 456 -24.62 20.54 -3.53
CA GLU A 456 -24.51 21.64 -2.56
C GLU A 456 -25.59 21.56 -1.46
N ALA A 457 -26.81 21.16 -1.83
CA ALA A 457 -27.94 21.04 -0.91
C ALA A 457 -28.03 19.70 -0.15
N SER A 458 -27.07 18.78 -0.31
CA SER A 458 -27.10 17.47 0.36
C SER A 458 -25.80 17.08 1.04
N THR A 459 -25.92 16.42 2.19
CA THR A 459 -24.79 15.74 2.83
C THR A 459 -24.46 14.45 2.09
N PRO A 460 -23.17 14.05 1.99
CA PRO A 460 -22.79 12.76 1.43
C PRO A 460 -23.52 11.63 2.17
N PRO A 461 -24.17 10.70 1.46
CA PRO A 461 -24.90 9.62 2.11
C PRO A 461 -23.94 8.68 2.85
N LEU A 462 -24.43 8.18 3.98
CA LEU A 462 -23.75 7.21 4.84
C LEU A 462 -24.53 5.89 4.81
N TYR A 463 -23.80 4.79 4.67
CA TYR A 463 -24.34 3.44 4.51
C TYR A 463 -23.75 2.50 5.56
N THR A 464 -24.45 1.40 5.86
CA THR A 464 -23.79 0.23 6.48
C THR A 464 -22.80 -0.41 5.50
N TYR A 465 -21.93 -1.30 5.99
CA TYR A 465 -21.00 -2.02 5.11
C TYR A 465 -21.76 -2.87 4.07
N GLU A 466 -22.83 -3.52 4.51
CA GLU A 466 -23.71 -4.37 3.71
C GLU A 466 -24.44 -3.56 2.63
N GLU A 467 -25.05 -2.43 2.99
CA GLU A 467 -25.71 -1.52 2.04
C GLU A 467 -24.72 -0.96 0.99
N ALA A 468 -23.51 -0.58 1.42
CA ALA A 468 -22.48 -0.08 0.52
C ALA A 468 -21.99 -1.18 -0.43
N LEU A 469 -21.86 -2.41 0.07
CA LEU A 469 -21.46 -3.58 -0.72
C LEU A 469 -22.52 -3.95 -1.76
N GLU A 470 -23.81 -3.97 -1.39
CA GLU A 470 -24.90 -4.21 -2.36
C GLU A 470 -24.91 -3.14 -3.46
N LYS A 471 -24.72 -1.86 -3.10
CA LYS A 471 -24.64 -0.76 -4.08
C LYS A 471 -23.45 -0.88 -5.03
N ILE A 472 -22.28 -1.33 -4.55
CA ILE A 472 -21.11 -1.57 -5.39
C ILE A 472 -21.30 -2.78 -6.32
N ARG A 473 -22.00 -3.82 -5.84
CA ARG A 473 -22.29 -5.04 -6.59
C ARG A 473 -23.37 -4.87 -7.65
N ALA A 474 -24.35 -4.00 -7.41
CA ALA A 474 -25.41 -3.63 -8.36
C ALA A 474 -24.86 -2.78 -9.52
N ARG A 475 -24.11 -3.41 -10.42
CA ARG A 475 -23.50 -2.80 -11.61
C ARG A 475 -24.47 -2.77 -12.79
N PHE A 476 -24.05 -2.10 -13.85
CA PHE A 476 -24.77 -2.14 -15.13
C PHE A 476 -24.67 -3.54 -15.73
N HIS A 477 -25.83 -4.12 -16.09
CA HIS A 477 -25.94 -5.41 -16.78
C HIS A 477 -25.35 -6.64 -16.04
N GLY A 478 -25.14 -6.59 -14.73
CA GLY A 478 -24.70 -7.75 -13.95
C GLY A 478 -24.56 -7.45 -12.46
N ASN A 479 -24.58 -8.49 -11.63
CA ASN A 479 -24.26 -8.38 -10.20
C ASN A 479 -22.86 -8.92 -9.96
N LEU A 480 -21.96 -8.10 -9.40
CA LEU A 480 -20.65 -8.59 -8.98
C LEU A 480 -20.78 -9.65 -7.87
N SER A 481 -19.82 -10.57 -7.83
CA SER A 481 -19.62 -11.47 -6.71
C SER A 481 -19.37 -10.68 -5.42
N VAL A 482 -19.60 -11.34 -4.28
CA VAL A 482 -19.39 -10.72 -2.96
C VAL A 482 -17.91 -10.37 -2.78
N GLU A 483 -17.03 -11.24 -3.27
CA GLU A 483 -15.58 -11.16 -3.21
C GLU A 483 -15.06 -9.95 -4.01
N VAL A 484 -15.48 -9.82 -5.27
CA VAL A 484 -15.12 -8.68 -6.12
C VAL A 484 -15.71 -7.38 -5.58
N GLY A 485 -16.98 -7.39 -5.16
CA GLY A 485 -17.63 -6.23 -4.56
C GLY A 485 -16.88 -5.68 -3.35
N LYS A 486 -16.37 -6.56 -2.47
CA LYS A 486 -15.55 -6.17 -1.30
C LYS A 486 -14.23 -5.50 -1.72
N VAL A 487 -13.56 -6.02 -2.74
CA VAL A 487 -12.29 -5.46 -3.27
C VAL A 487 -12.50 -4.04 -3.81
N ILE A 488 -13.56 -3.82 -4.58
CA ILE A 488 -13.86 -2.48 -5.13
C ILE A 488 -14.30 -1.52 -4.01
N LEU A 489 -15.19 -1.97 -3.10
CA LEU A 489 -15.67 -1.18 -1.97
C LEU A 489 -14.53 -0.67 -1.07
N ALA A 490 -13.55 -1.54 -0.76
CA ALA A 490 -12.43 -1.22 0.12
C ALA A 490 -11.53 -0.07 -0.39
N ARG A 491 -11.62 0.30 -1.68
CA ARG A 491 -10.90 1.44 -2.26
C ARG A 491 -11.81 2.60 -2.68
N ASN A 492 -13.11 2.35 -2.88
CA ASN A 492 -14.12 3.39 -3.19
C ASN A 492 -14.82 3.96 -1.97
N SER A 493 -14.32 3.74 -0.74
CA SER A 493 -15.03 4.17 0.47
C SER A 493 -14.11 4.55 1.64
N LYS A 494 -14.66 5.31 2.59
CA LYS A 494 -14.02 5.74 3.84
C LYS A 494 -14.97 5.50 5.02
N PRO A 495 -14.45 5.09 6.19
CA PRO A 495 -15.26 4.93 7.40
C PRO A 495 -15.71 6.27 7.96
N PHE A 496 -16.88 6.29 8.58
CA PHE A 496 -17.47 7.41 9.29
C PHE A 496 -18.25 6.88 10.50
N GLY A 497 -17.55 6.66 11.62
CA GLY A 497 -18.09 5.95 12.78
C GLY A 497 -18.35 4.48 12.46
N ASP A 498 -19.59 4.02 12.72
CA ASP A 498 -20.11 2.70 12.37
C ASP A 498 -20.54 2.58 10.89
N LYS A 499 -20.57 3.69 10.16
CA LYS A 499 -21.00 3.79 8.76
C LYS A 499 -19.85 4.03 7.80
N ILE A 500 -20.16 4.00 6.52
CA ILE A 500 -19.23 4.18 5.40
C ILE A 500 -19.80 5.20 4.42
N SER A 501 -18.93 6.06 3.87
CA SER A 501 -19.27 6.94 2.74
C SER A 501 -18.41 6.59 1.51
N PHE A 502 -18.96 6.78 0.31
CA PHE A 502 -18.21 6.56 -0.92
C PHE A 502 -17.26 7.71 -1.23
N THR A 503 -16.03 7.40 -1.65
CA THR A 503 -15.00 8.39 -2.03
C THR A 503 -15.19 8.96 -3.43
N MET A 504 -16.05 8.37 -4.26
CA MET A 504 -16.26 8.82 -5.64
C MET A 504 -16.87 10.23 -5.67
N ASP A 505 -16.30 11.10 -6.52
CA ASP A 505 -16.87 12.39 -6.87
C ASP A 505 -18.26 12.18 -7.47
N GLN A 506 -19.30 12.66 -6.77
CA GLN A 506 -20.69 12.38 -7.14
C GLN A 506 -21.07 13.01 -8.49
N ARG A 507 -20.31 14.00 -8.99
CA ARG A 507 -20.49 14.58 -10.32
C ARG A 507 -20.21 13.57 -11.44
N LEU A 508 -19.33 12.58 -11.19
CA LEU A 508 -18.98 11.54 -12.16
C LEU A 508 -20.10 10.49 -12.37
N LYS A 509 -21.23 10.59 -11.65
CA LYS A 509 -22.49 9.94 -12.07
C LYS A 509 -22.94 10.37 -13.46
N PHE A 510 -22.45 11.49 -13.99
CA PHE A 510 -22.71 11.93 -15.35
C PHE A 510 -21.46 12.54 -16.00
N VAL A 511 -20.86 11.80 -16.94
CA VAL A 511 -19.75 12.30 -17.78
C VAL A 511 -20.31 12.86 -19.08
N VAL A 512 -19.91 14.08 -19.44
CA VAL A 512 -20.28 14.68 -20.73
C VAL A 512 -19.26 14.32 -21.80
N TYR A 513 -19.74 13.80 -22.93
CA TYR A 513 -18.91 13.35 -24.04
C TYR A 513 -18.73 14.49 -25.06
N PRO A 514 -17.66 14.48 -25.86
CA PRO A 514 -17.59 15.36 -27.03
C PRO A 514 -18.75 15.02 -27.99
N PRO A 515 -19.47 16.02 -28.54
CA PRO A 515 -20.64 15.82 -29.39
C PRO A 515 -20.26 15.43 -30.83
N LEU A 516 -19.53 14.33 -30.99
CA LEU A 516 -19.00 13.91 -32.28
C LEU A 516 -20.12 13.42 -33.20
N ASN A 517 -20.19 13.93 -34.42
CA ASN A 517 -20.98 13.35 -35.51
C ASN A 517 -20.25 12.14 -36.13
N GLU A 518 -20.89 11.46 -37.09
CA GLU A 518 -20.34 10.23 -37.68
C GLU A 518 -18.99 10.46 -38.38
N LEU A 519 -18.85 11.54 -39.15
CA LEU A 519 -17.59 11.91 -39.81
C LEU A 519 -16.46 12.19 -38.81
N GLN A 520 -16.77 12.83 -37.69
CA GLN A 520 -15.81 13.09 -36.61
C GLN A 520 -15.40 11.80 -35.89
N GLN A 521 -16.33 10.86 -35.66
CA GLN A 521 -15.99 9.53 -35.12
C GLN A 521 -15.12 8.73 -36.09
N MET A 522 -15.44 8.72 -37.39
CA MET A 522 -14.61 8.11 -38.42
C MET A 522 -13.20 8.72 -38.46
N THR A 523 -13.11 10.05 -38.38
CA THR A 523 -11.83 10.77 -38.35
C THR A 523 -11.01 10.40 -37.13
N LEU A 524 -11.63 10.31 -35.94
CA LEU A 524 -10.96 9.88 -34.71
C LEU A 524 -10.35 8.48 -34.87
N PHE A 525 -11.13 7.49 -35.34
CA PHE A 525 -10.66 6.12 -35.53
C PHE A 525 -9.55 6.04 -36.61
N SER A 526 -9.61 6.88 -37.64
CA SER A 526 -8.57 6.96 -38.69
C SER A 526 -7.18 7.38 -38.21
N LYS A 527 -7.08 7.96 -37.01
CA LYS A 527 -5.81 8.36 -36.40
C LYS A 527 -5.21 7.28 -35.49
N ILE A 528 -5.96 6.24 -35.16
CA ILE A 528 -5.44 5.09 -34.41
C ILE A 528 -4.49 4.30 -35.33
N SER A 529 -3.24 4.18 -34.88
CA SER A 529 -2.14 3.51 -35.60
C SER A 529 -1.55 2.30 -34.85
N CYS A 530 -1.70 2.25 -33.52
CA CYS A 530 -1.35 1.10 -32.72
C CYS A 530 -2.36 -0.05 -32.90
N PRO A 531 -1.94 -1.33 -32.98
CA PRO A 531 -2.84 -2.47 -32.96
C PRO A 531 -3.85 -2.39 -31.81
N VAL A 532 -5.09 -2.83 -32.07
CA VAL A 532 -6.18 -2.82 -31.11
C VAL A 532 -6.73 -4.24 -30.89
N LEU A 533 -6.89 -4.63 -29.64
CA LEU A 533 -7.68 -5.80 -29.23
C LEU A 533 -8.91 -5.31 -28.46
N MET A 534 -10.11 -5.65 -28.94
CA MET A 534 -11.36 -5.43 -28.23
C MET A 534 -11.90 -6.77 -27.72
N ILE A 535 -12.07 -6.88 -26.40
CA ILE A 535 -12.73 -7.99 -25.73
C ILE A 535 -14.11 -7.49 -25.29
N VAL A 536 -15.19 -8.17 -25.70
CA VAL A 536 -16.56 -7.69 -25.47
C VAL A 536 -17.38 -8.77 -24.76
N ALA A 537 -18.13 -8.37 -23.74
CA ALA A 537 -19.01 -9.27 -23.01
C ALA A 537 -20.19 -9.70 -23.91
N GLU A 538 -20.51 -10.99 -23.95
CA GLU A 538 -21.63 -11.51 -24.75
C GLU A 538 -22.96 -10.84 -24.39
N GLU A 539 -23.18 -10.50 -23.11
CA GLU A 539 -24.38 -9.78 -22.70
C GLU A 539 -24.44 -8.36 -23.26
N THR A 540 -23.30 -7.68 -23.38
CA THR A 540 -23.18 -6.37 -24.04
C THR A 540 -23.43 -6.48 -25.54
N VAL A 541 -22.98 -7.55 -26.21
CA VAL A 541 -23.33 -7.82 -27.62
C VAL A 541 -24.84 -8.07 -27.78
N ARG A 542 -25.45 -8.86 -26.88
CA ARG A 542 -26.87 -9.22 -26.90
C ARG A 542 -27.78 -8.01 -26.67
N ILE A 543 -27.53 -7.23 -25.61
CA ILE A 543 -28.34 -6.08 -25.21
C ILE A 543 -28.04 -4.86 -26.09
N GLY A 544 -26.76 -4.64 -26.40
CA GLY A 544 -26.25 -3.49 -27.13
C GLY A 544 -26.14 -3.66 -28.65
N ARG A 545 -26.72 -4.71 -29.25
CA ARG A 545 -26.46 -5.18 -30.63
C ARG A 545 -26.32 -4.07 -31.70
N ARG A 546 -27.17 -3.04 -31.69
CA ARG A 546 -27.08 -1.90 -32.63
C ARG A 546 -25.85 -1.01 -32.39
N LEU A 547 -25.51 -0.74 -31.13
CA LEU A 547 -24.35 0.07 -30.76
C LEU A 547 -23.05 -0.71 -31.00
N TYR A 548 -23.04 -2.00 -30.65
CA TYR A 548 -21.94 -2.91 -30.98
C TYR A 548 -21.67 -2.93 -32.49
N ALA A 549 -22.70 -3.19 -33.31
CA ALA A 549 -22.57 -3.22 -34.78
C ALA A 549 -22.23 -1.85 -35.41
N GLN A 550 -22.49 -0.74 -34.71
CA GLN A 550 -22.04 0.59 -35.12
C GLN A 550 -20.56 0.80 -34.79
N HIS A 551 -20.15 0.45 -33.57
CA HIS A 551 -18.77 0.62 -33.11
C HIS A 551 -17.79 -0.27 -33.88
N THR A 552 -18.11 -1.54 -34.13
CA THR A 552 -17.26 -2.45 -34.90
C THR A 552 -17.09 -2.04 -36.36
N LYS A 553 -17.98 -1.19 -36.91
CA LYS A 553 -17.76 -0.57 -38.23
C LYS A 553 -16.70 0.52 -38.18
N LEU A 554 -16.54 1.23 -37.06
CA LEU A 554 -15.56 2.31 -36.93
C LEU A 554 -14.11 1.79 -37.01
N PHE A 555 -13.85 0.57 -36.52
CA PHE A 555 -12.54 -0.07 -36.65
C PHE A 555 -12.07 -0.27 -38.10
N ARG A 556 -12.98 -0.28 -39.09
CA ARG A 556 -12.61 -0.34 -40.51
C ARG A 556 -11.89 0.92 -41.02
N PHE A 557 -11.93 2.00 -40.26
CA PHE A 557 -11.20 3.24 -40.57
C PHE A 557 -9.83 3.30 -39.91
N CYS A 558 -9.54 2.45 -38.92
CA CYS A 558 -8.22 2.38 -38.29
C CYS A 558 -7.15 1.95 -39.30
N SER A 559 -5.95 2.50 -39.16
CA SER A 559 -4.82 2.25 -40.08
C SER A 559 -4.04 0.97 -39.77
N THR A 560 -4.64 0.05 -38.99
CA THR A 560 -3.95 -1.00 -38.23
C THR A 560 -4.91 -2.14 -37.89
N SER A 561 -4.40 -3.26 -37.38
CA SER A 561 -5.22 -4.41 -37.00
C SER A 561 -6.13 -4.09 -35.80
N CYS A 562 -7.42 -4.39 -35.92
CA CYS A 562 -8.40 -4.28 -34.84
C CYS A 562 -9.15 -5.61 -34.69
N ASP A 563 -8.71 -6.43 -33.74
CA ASP A 563 -9.34 -7.72 -33.45
C ASP A 563 -10.47 -7.55 -32.45
N VAL A 564 -11.59 -8.26 -32.64
CA VAL A 564 -12.77 -8.19 -31.76
C VAL A 564 -13.19 -9.60 -31.35
N TYR A 565 -13.10 -9.91 -30.06
CA TYR A 565 -13.45 -11.21 -29.48
C TYR A 565 -14.60 -11.08 -28.48
N PRO A 566 -15.75 -11.73 -28.73
CA PRO A 566 -16.78 -11.89 -27.71
C PRO A 566 -16.31 -12.90 -26.65
N VAL A 567 -16.66 -12.66 -25.39
CA VAL A 567 -16.36 -13.55 -24.25
C VAL A 567 -17.59 -13.68 -23.36
N GLU A 568 -17.90 -14.91 -22.95
CA GLU A 568 -18.99 -15.22 -22.04
C GLU A 568 -18.83 -14.44 -20.72
N GLY A 569 -19.88 -13.71 -20.32
CA GLY A 569 -19.91 -12.90 -19.10
C GLY A 569 -20.66 -11.58 -19.29
N HIS A 570 -20.70 -10.78 -18.22
CA HIS A 570 -21.27 -9.43 -18.20
C HIS A 570 -20.19 -8.35 -18.33
N HIS A 571 -20.58 -7.07 -18.23
CA HIS A 571 -19.74 -5.88 -18.45
C HIS A 571 -18.37 -5.89 -17.73
N ASP A 572 -18.30 -6.47 -16.53
CA ASP A 572 -17.12 -6.49 -15.68
C ASP A 572 -16.38 -7.85 -15.75
N VAL A 573 -16.49 -8.57 -16.88
CA VAL A 573 -15.94 -9.92 -17.09
C VAL A 573 -14.49 -10.10 -16.65
N HIS A 574 -13.65 -9.07 -16.76
CA HIS A 574 -12.25 -9.12 -16.31
C HIS A 574 -12.04 -9.07 -14.78
N LEU A 575 -13.03 -8.62 -14.00
CA LEU A 575 -13.01 -8.71 -12.53
C LEU A 575 -13.48 -10.09 -12.08
N GLU A 576 -14.56 -10.60 -12.67
CA GLU A 576 -15.17 -11.88 -12.25
C GLU A 576 -14.42 -13.10 -12.80
N HIS A 577 -14.12 -13.08 -14.10
CA HIS A 577 -13.54 -14.16 -14.89
C HIS A 577 -12.27 -13.71 -15.64
N PRO A 578 -11.23 -13.22 -14.92
CA PRO A 578 -9.96 -12.82 -15.53
C PRO A 578 -9.28 -13.96 -16.30
N ASP A 579 -9.59 -15.22 -15.97
CA ASP A 579 -9.17 -16.43 -16.68
C ASP A 579 -9.64 -16.50 -18.14
N ARG A 580 -10.79 -15.90 -18.47
CA ARG A 580 -11.33 -15.83 -19.84
C ARG A 580 -10.67 -14.72 -20.66
N VAL A 581 -10.30 -13.62 -20.00
CA VAL A 581 -9.78 -12.38 -20.63
C VAL A 581 -8.26 -12.42 -20.76
N CYS A 582 -7.55 -12.92 -19.73
CA CYS A 582 -6.09 -12.95 -19.64
C CYS A 582 -5.39 -13.67 -20.82
N PRO A 583 -5.86 -14.83 -21.32
CA PRO A 583 -5.20 -15.51 -22.44
C PRO A 583 -5.17 -14.67 -23.72
N LEU A 584 -6.28 -13.99 -24.05
CA LEU A 584 -6.39 -13.11 -25.22
C LEU A 584 -5.43 -11.92 -25.10
N ILE A 585 -5.38 -11.29 -23.91
CA ILE A 585 -4.46 -10.18 -23.63
C ILE A 585 -3.00 -10.66 -23.69
N CYS A 586 -2.66 -11.80 -23.10
CA CYS A 586 -1.31 -12.38 -23.16
C CYS A 586 -0.88 -12.64 -24.61
N GLN A 587 -1.75 -13.28 -25.40
CA GLN A 587 -1.47 -13.56 -26.82
C GLN A 587 -1.22 -12.25 -27.58
N PHE A 588 -2.10 -11.25 -27.42
CA PHE A 588 -1.99 -9.99 -28.14
C PHE A 588 -0.80 -9.13 -27.71
N LEU A 589 -0.54 -9.01 -26.41
CA LEU A 589 0.57 -8.19 -25.89
C LEU A 589 1.93 -8.85 -26.15
N PHE A 590 2.07 -10.16 -25.89
CA PHE A 590 3.38 -10.83 -25.80
C PHE A 590 3.78 -11.66 -27.02
N SER A 591 2.87 -11.93 -27.97
CA SER A 591 3.28 -12.57 -29.23
C SER A 591 4.19 -11.63 -30.04
N PRO A 592 5.24 -12.17 -30.69
CA PRO A 592 6.05 -11.39 -31.63
C PRO A 592 5.16 -10.89 -32.77
N LYS A 593 5.49 -9.71 -33.33
CA LYS A 593 4.78 -9.17 -34.50
C LYS A 593 4.85 -10.19 -35.63
N SER A 594 3.71 -10.77 -36.02
CA SER A 594 3.61 -11.55 -37.24
C SER A 594 3.95 -10.65 -38.42
N SER A 595 5.05 -10.98 -39.12
CA SER A 595 5.35 -10.39 -40.42
C SER A 595 4.30 -10.85 -41.43
N LEU A 596 3.33 -9.97 -41.68
CA LEU A 596 2.38 -10.01 -42.80
C LEU A 596 2.79 -8.93 -43.81
#